data_AF-A0A7R9G5U5-F1
#
_entry.id   AF-A0A7R9G5U5-F1
#
_cell.length_a   1.000
_cell.length_b   1.000
_cell.length_c   1.000
_cell.angle_alpha   90.00
_cell.angle_beta   90.00
_cell.angle_gamma   90.00
#
_symmetry.space_group_name_H-M   'P 1'
#
loop_
_entity.id
_entity.type
_entity.pdbx_description
1 polymer ?
#
loop_
_entity_poly.entity_id
_entity_poly.type
_entity_poly.pdbx_seq_one_letter_code
_entity_poly.pdbx_strand_id
1 'polypeptide(L)'
;MASLVLTDSSQLTSDSQHLAALVFYVNSFASLILFLLLARDWPALSRHWHSVETTLGRYRYPGGLARKTNRITFIILCLFLLEYTLYHVKTGLIAARCSKGGGGLDVLRFFFVNSFPHVFNHVSYSLPVGLWTLYVNLTCSFTRNYADLFIILVSVHLAEKFRRINRRLATVEGKDLPEMFWLEAREEYNQLSYLTKIVDDKLSKIVLLSFGNNLYFICLETLHSFE
;
A
#
# COMPACT_ATOMS: atom_id res chain seq x y z
N MET A 1 41.87 -3.62 13.40
CA MET A 1 40.97 -2.58 12.85
C MET A 1 40.00 -3.14 11.80
N ALA A 2 40.45 -3.76 10.70
CA ALA A 2 39.53 -4.34 9.70
C ALA A 2 38.56 -5.41 10.23
N SER A 3 39.01 -6.28 11.14
CA SER A 3 38.13 -7.27 11.80
C SER A 3 37.09 -6.62 12.73
N LEU A 4 37.41 -5.49 13.37
CA LEU A 4 36.47 -4.78 14.25
C LEU A 4 35.41 -4.04 13.44
N VAL A 5 35.81 -3.41 12.32
CA VAL A 5 34.89 -2.76 11.36
C VAL A 5 33.95 -3.76 10.69
N LEU A 6 34.42 -4.96 10.35
CA LEU A 6 33.58 -6.04 9.80
C LEU A 6 32.62 -6.64 10.85
N THR A 7 32.99 -6.61 12.13
CA THR A 7 32.12 -7.09 13.22
C THR A 7 31.05 -6.06 13.54
N ASP A 8 31.39 -4.75 13.53
CA ASP A 8 30.43 -3.66 13.67
C ASP A 8 29.43 -3.62 12.50
N SER A 9 29.89 -3.77 11.26
CA SER A 9 29.00 -3.75 10.09
C SER A 9 28.08 -4.96 10.02
N SER A 10 28.55 -6.15 10.43
CA SER A 10 27.70 -7.35 10.50
C SER A 10 26.68 -7.31 11.66
N GLN A 11 27.02 -6.69 12.78
CA GLN A 11 26.06 -6.46 13.87
C GLN A 11 25.01 -5.40 13.49
N LEU A 12 25.42 -4.28 12.90
CA LEU A 12 24.51 -3.22 12.46
C LEU A 12 23.51 -3.69 11.38
N THR A 13 23.98 -4.54 10.45
CA THR A 13 23.11 -5.15 9.43
C THR A 13 22.14 -6.17 10.04
N SER A 14 22.54 -6.94 11.05
CA SER A 14 21.64 -7.85 11.77
C SER A 14 20.57 -7.08 12.57
N ASP A 15 20.95 -6.03 13.30
CA ASP A 15 20.04 -5.23 14.11
C ASP A 15 19.03 -4.47 13.23
N SER A 16 19.49 -3.92 12.11
CA SER A 16 18.60 -3.25 11.14
C SER A 16 17.60 -4.23 10.49
N GLN A 17 17.98 -5.48 10.23
CA GLN A 17 17.06 -6.52 9.74
C GLN A 17 15.97 -6.87 10.78
N HIS A 18 16.33 -6.99 12.05
CA HIS A 18 15.36 -7.24 13.13
C HIS A 18 14.39 -6.08 13.31
N LEU A 19 14.91 -4.85 13.30
CA LEU A 19 14.08 -3.65 13.38
C LEU A 19 13.14 -3.54 12.17
N ALA A 20 13.63 -3.81 10.96
CA ALA A 20 12.81 -3.78 9.74
C ALA A 20 11.68 -4.82 9.79
N ALA A 21 11.96 -6.02 10.29
CA ALA A 21 10.94 -7.04 10.49
C ALA A 21 9.89 -6.60 11.53
N LEU A 22 10.32 -6.02 12.65
CA LEU A 22 9.41 -5.51 13.68
C LEU A 22 8.52 -4.39 13.13
N VAL A 23 9.12 -3.40 12.46
CA VAL A 23 8.38 -2.30 11.83
C VAL A 23 7.41 -2.84 10.78
N PHE A 24 7.81 -3.84 10.00
CA PHE A 24 6.95 -4.50 9.02
C PHE A 24 5.69 -5.09 9.66
N TYR A 25 5.83 -5.95 10.69
CA TYR A 25 4.66 -6.59 11.31
C TYR A 25 3.80 -5.61 12.10
N VAL A 26 4.40 -4.68 12.85
CA VAL A 26 3.67 -3.66 13.61
C VAL A 26 2.87 -2.78 12.65
N ASN A 27 3.48 -2.34 11.54
CA ASN A 27 2.78 -1.56 10.53
C ASN A 27 1.63 -2.34 9.91
N SER A 28 1.84 -3.58 9.47
CA SER A 28 0.78 -4.40 8.87
C SER A 28 -0.38 -4.65 9.84
N PHE A 29 -0.08 -4.87 11.12
CA PHE A 29 -1.11 -5.04 12.15
C PHE A 29 -1.88 -3.73 12.39
N ALA A 30 -1.19 -2.60 12.49
CA ALA A 30 -1.82 -1.29 12.61
C ALA A 30 -2.70 -0.96 11.39
N SER A 31 -2.22 -1.25 10.17
CA SER A 31 -2.99 -1.10 8.93
C SER A 31 -4.26 -1.95 8.97
N LEU A 32 -4.16 -3.22 9.38
CA LEU A 32 -5.32 -4.10 9.51
C LEU A 32 -6.37 -3.51 10.47
N ILE A 33 -5.96 -3.05 11.65
CA ILE A 33 -6.86 -2.41 12.62
C ILE A 33 -7.53 -1.17 12.00
N LEU A 34 -6.76 -0.28 11.37
CA LEU A 34 -7.31 0.92 10.75
C LEU A 34 -8.30 0.58 9.63
N PHE A 35 -8.02 -0.44 8.82
CA PHE A 35 -8.95 -0.91 7.79
C PHE A 35 -10.22 -1.53 8.37
N LEU A 36 -10.13 -2.26 9.49
CA LEU A 36 -11.31 -2.77 10.19
C LEU A 36 -12.18 -1.64 10.75
N LEU A 37 -11.55 -0.60 11.32
CA LEU A 37 -12.25 0.61 11.78
C LEU A 37 -12.89 1.35 10.60
N LEU A 38 -12.17 1.48 9.49
CA LEU A 38 -12.71 2.08 8.27
C LEU A 38 -13.88 1.26 7.72
N ALA A 39 -13.79 -0.07 7.71
CA ALA A 39 -14.85 -0.96 7.22
C ALA A 39 -16.16 -0.77 8.00
N ARG A 40 -16.08 -0.46 9.30
CA ARG A 40 -17.25 -0.14 10.12
C ARG A 40 -17.91 1.18 9.70
N ASP A 41 -17.12 2.19 9.38
CA ASP A 41 -17.60 3.52 8.95
C ASP A 41 -17.92 3.59 7.44
N TRP A 42 -17.42 2.63 6.66
CA TRP A 42 -17.50 2.60 5.21
C TRP A 42 -18.94 2.68 4.67
N PRO A 43 -19.95 1.99 5.24
CA PRO A 43 -21.32 2.11 4.74
C PRO A 43 -21.91 3.52 4.91
N ALA A 44 -21.52 4.25 5.96
CA ALA A 44 -21.95 5.63 6.15
C ALA A 44 -21.25 6.56 5.13
N LEU A 45 -19.94 6.39 4.97
CA LEU A 45 -19.16 7.15 3.99
C LEU A 45 -19.65 6.91 2.55
N SER A 46 -19.88 5.65 2.18
CA SER A 46 -20.35 5.25 0.86
C SER A 46 -21.73 5.81 0.54
N ARG A 47 -22.65 5.84 1.51
CA ARG A 47 -23.96 6.49 1.34
C ARG A 47 -23.85 7.99 1.08
N HIS A 48 -23.02 8.69 1.86
CA HIS A 48 -22.80 10.13 1.65
C HIS A 48 -22.13 10.41 0.30
N TRP A 49 -21.12 9.60 -0.06
CA TRP A 49 -20.44 9.67 -1.35
C TRP A 49 -21.42 9.46 -2.51
N HIS A 50 -22.29 8.44 -2.40
CA HIS A 50 -23.31 8.17 -3.41
C HIS A 50 -24.32 9.32 -3.50
N SER A 51 -24.77 9.88 -2.37
CA SER A 51 -25.66 11.05 -2.36
C SER A 51 -25.06 12.21 -3.14
N VAL A 52 -23.82 12.60 -2.83
CA VAL A 52 -23.10 13.68 -3.55
C VAL A 52 -22.98 13.34 -5.04
N GLU A 53 -22.70 12.08 -5.37
CA GLU A 53 -22.63 11.62 -6.76
C GLU A 53 -23.96 11.70 -7.50
N THR A 54 -25.08 11.39 -6.85
CA THR A 54 -26.42 11.51 -7.46
C THR A 54 -26.82 12.97 -7.66
N THR A 55 -26.50 13.86 -6.71
CA THR A 55 -26.74 15.31 -6.86
C THR A 55 -25.94 15.88 -8.03
N LEU A 56 -24.70 15.44 -8.17
CA LEU A 56 -23.85 15.79 -9.31
C LEU A 56 -24.18 14.98 -10.59
N GLY A 57 -25.10 14.02 -10.50
CA GLY A 57 -25.40 12.97 -11.47
C GLY A 57 -26.35 13.39 -12.59
N ARG A 58 -26.75 14.67 -12.65
CA ARG A 58 -27.43 15.24 -13.82
C ARG A 58 -26.62 15.12 -15.13
N TYR A 59 -25.33 14.76 -15.04
CA TYR A 59 -24.45 14.55 -16.19
C TYR A 59 -23.79 13.16 -16.19
N ARG A 60 -23.78 12.53 -17.36
CA ARG A 60 -23.32 11.17 -17.66
C ARG A 60 -21.92 10.87 -17.09
N TYR A 61 -21.78 9.72 -16.41
CA TYR A 61 -20.50 9.26 -15.87
C TYR A 61 -19.47 9.09 -17.00
N PRO A 62 -18.23 9.60 -16.87
CA PRO A 62 -17.22 9.41 -17.90
C PRO A 62 -16.84 7.92 -17.96
N GLY A 63 -17.17 7.26 -19.07
CA GLY A 63 -16.92 5.82 -19.28
C GLY A 63 -15.44 5.39 -19.21
N GLY A 64 -14.51 6.35 -19.05
CA GLY A 64 -13.09 6.09 -18.89
C GLY A 64 -12.59 5.92 -17.45
N LEU A 65 -13.38 6.30 -16.42
CA LEU A 65 -12.92 6.26 -15.02
C LEU A 65 -12.72 4.81 -14.53
N ALA A 66 -13.68 3.93 -14.81
CA ALA A 66 -13.54 2.50 -14.49
C ALA A 66 -12.30 1.89 -15.19
N ARG A 67 -12.06 2.23 -16.46
CA ARG A 67 -10.89 1.77 -17.21
C ARG A 67 -9.58 2.29 -16.60
N LYS A 68 -9.55 3.55 -16.18
CA LYS A 68 -8.40 4.17 -15.52
C LYS A 68 -8.11 3.51 -14.17
N THR A 69 -9.13 3.32 -13.34
CA THR A 69 -9.05 2.63 -12.05
C THR A 69 -8.58 1.18 -12.20
N ASN A 70 -9.15 0.43 -13.16
CA ASN A 70 -8.76 -0.95 -13.42
C ASN A 70 -7.31 -1.04 -13.90
N ARG A 71 -6.88 -0.11 -14.77
CA ARG A 71 -5.49 -0.06 -15.24
C ARG A 71 -4.51 0.24 -14.11
N ILE A 72 -4.80 1.21 -13.24
CA ILE A 72 -3.96 1.54 -12.08
C ILE A 72 -3.86 0.32 -11.15
N THR A 73 -5.01 -0.28 -10.83
CA THR A 73 -5.10 -1.48 -9.99
C THR A 73 -4.26 -2.62 -10.56
N PHE A 74 -4.42 -2.91 -11.86
CA PHE A 74 -3.67 -3.95 -12.54
C PHE A 74 -2.16 -3.70 -12.49
N ILE A 75 -1.72 -2.48 -12.82
CA ILE A 75 -0.29 -2.12 -12.80
C ILE A 75 0.31 -2.32 -11.41
N ILE A 76 -0.35 -1.79 -10.37
CA ILE A 76 0.15 -1.86 -8.99
C ILE A 76 0.20 -3.31 -8.50
N LEU A 77 -0.83 -4.10 -8.75
CA LEU A 77 -0.85 -5.52 -8.36
C LEU A 77 0.21 -6.35 -9.12
N CYS A 78 0.42 -6.07 -10.41
CA CYS A 78 1.48 -6.72 -11.19
C CYS A 78 2.87 -6.38 -10.65
N LEU A 79 3.13 -5.11 -10.30
CA LEU A 79 4.39 -4.69 -9.71
C LEU A 79 4.63 -5.36 -8.35
N PHE A 80 3.60 -5.40 -7.49
CA PHE A 80 3.64 -6.13 -6.22
C PHE A 80 4.01 -7.61 -6.41
N LEU A 81 3.31 -8.30 -7.31
CA LEU A 81 3.56 -9.72 -7.55
C LEU A 81 4.97 -9.97 -8.10
N LEU A 82 5.43 -9.10 -9.00
CA LEU A 82 6.78 -9.17 -9.55
C LEU A 82 7.83 -9.01 -8.46
N GLU A 83 7.72 -7.97 -7.64
CA GLU A 83 8.63 -7.69 -6.53
C GLU A 83 8.66 -8.83 -5.51
N TYR A 84 7.48 -9.28 -5.08
CA TYR A 84 7.34 -10.37 -4.12
C TYR A 84 7.96 -11.67 -4.65
N THR A 85 7.71 -12.00 -5.91
CA THR A 85 8.27 -13.20 -6.54
C THR A 85 9.79 -13.10 -6.67
N LEU A 86 10.31 -11.96 -7.13
CA LEU A 86 11.76 -11.75 -7.28
C LEU A 86 12.49 -11.85 -5.95
N TYR A 87 11.94 -11.27 -4.89
CA TYR A 87 12.50 -11.38 -3.55
C TYR A 87 12.63 -12.85 -3.10
N HIS A 88 11.57 -13.64 -3.22
CA HIS A 88 11.60 -15.04 -2.80
C HIS A 88 12.45 -15.93 -3.72
N VAL A 89 12.49 -15.65 -5.03
CA VAL A 89 13.39 -16.36 -5.95
C VAL A 89 14.86 -16.08 -5.60
N LYS A 90 15.24 -14.82 -5.33
CA LYS A 90 16.59 -14.45 -4.89
C LYS A 90 16.96 -15.23 -3.62
N THR A 91 16.09 -15.20 -2.61
CA THR A 91 16.34 -15.89 -1.33
C THR A 91 16.38 -17.41 -1.49
N GLY A 92 15.53 -17.98 -2.35
CA GLY A 92 15.55 -19.41 -2.69
C GLY A 92 16.83 -19.84 -3.41
N LEU A 93 17.33 -19.04 -4.34
CA LEU A 93 18.60 -19.30 -5.05
C LEU A 93 19.80 -19.27 -4.09
N ILE A 94 19.82 -18.33 -3.13
CA ILE A 94 20.85 -18.27 -2.10
C ILE A 94 20.78 -19.53 -1.23
N ALA A 95 19.59 -19.91 -0.76
CA ALA A 95 19.40 -21.12 0.03
C ALA A 95 19.84 -22.38 -0.71
N ALA A 96 19.51 -22.50 -2.01
CA ALA A 96 19.92 -23.63 -2.84
C ALA A 96 21.45 -23.71 -3.03
N ARG A 97 22.13 -22.57 -3.18
CA ARG A 97 23.60 -22.51 -3.29
C ARG A 97 24.30 -22.85 -1.97
N CYS A 98 23.70 -22.47 -0.83
CA CYS A 98 24.25 -22.73 0.50
C CYS A 98 23.95 -24.15 1.01
N SER A 99 22.90 -24.79 0.51
CA SER A 99 22.59 -26.20 0.77
C SER A 99 23.53 -27.10 -0.03
N LYS A 100 24.69 -27.44 0.55
CA LYS A 100 25.65 -28.39 -0.03
C LYS A 100 25.04 -29.80 -0.12
N GLY A 101 24.38 -30.12 -1.23
CA GLY A 101 24.02 -31.49 -1.62
C GLY A 101 22.83 -32.14 -0.89
N GLY A 102 22.06 -31.41 -0.08
CA GLY A 102 20.82 -31.89 0.52
C GLY A 102 19.66 -31.97 -0.48
N GLY A 103 18.71 -32.88 -0.23
CA GLY A 103 17.52 -33.03 -1.08
C GLY A 103 16.60 -31.79 -1.05
N GLY A 104 15.48 -31.82 -1.80
CA GLY A 104 14.56 -30.66 -1.87
C GLY A 104 14.02 -30.17 -0.52
N LEU A 105 13.89 -31.07 0.47
CA LEU A 105 13.48 -30.75 1.83
C LEU A 105 14.54 -29.97 2.63
N ASP A 106 15.82 -30.24 2.40
CA ASP A 106 16.92 -29.50 3.05
C ASP A 106 17.02 -28.08 2.51
N VAL A 107 16.81 -27.91 1.20
CA VAL A 107 16.76 -26.59 0.55
C VAL A 107 15.59 -25.76 1.11
N LEU A 108 14.41 -26.37 1.28
CA LEU A 108 13.26 -25.70 1.89
C LEU A 108 13.51 -25.32 3.35
N ARG A 109 14.15 -26.20 4.13
CA ARG A 109 14.53 -25.89 5.52
C ARG A 109 15.47 -24.69 5.59
N PHE A 110 16.52 -24.69 4.77
CA PHE A 110 17.45 -23.55 4.70
C PHE A 110 16.75 -22.27 4.24
N PHE A 111 15.85 -22.36 3.26
CA PHE A 111 15.05 -21.23 2.82
C PHE A 111 14.22 -20.63 3.96
N PHE A 112 13.45 -21.44 4.69
CA PHE A 112 12.59 -20.92 5.77
C PHE A 112 13.37 -20.34 6.93
N VAL A 113 14.42 -21.05 7.40
CA VAL A 113 15.25 -20.59 8.52
C VAL A 113 15.98 -19.29 8.16
N ASN A 114 16.48 -19.16 6.93
CA ASN A 114 17.20 -17.97 6.49
C ASN A 114 16.26 -16.82 6.07
N SER A 115 15.05 -17.10 5.60
CA SER A 115 14.08 -16.07 5.22
C SER A 115 13.38 -15.46 6.45
N PHE A 116 13.20 -16.23 7.52
CA PHE A 116 12.47 -15.81 8.71
C PHE A 116 13.25 -16.10 9.99
N PRO A 117 14.48 -15.55 10.14
CA PRO A 117 15.30 -15.78 11.34
C PRO A 117 14.59 -15.31 12.62
N HIS A 118 13.76 -14.27 12.53
CA HIS A 118 12.96 -13.76 13.66
C HIS A 118 11.97 -14.79 14.24
N VAL A 119 11.49 -15.76 13.45
CA VAL A 119 10.61 -16.84 13.94
C VAL A 119 11.42 -18.06 14.34
N PHE A 120 12.31 -18.52 13.46
CA PHE A 120 12.97 -19.80 13.61
C PHE A 120 14.14 -19.79 14.60
N ASN A 121 14.58 -18.62 15.07
CA ASN A 121 15.48 -18.52 16.22
C ASN A 121 14.79 -18.89 17.54
N HIS A 122 13.46 -18.75 17.63
CA HIS A 122 12.68 -19.05 18.83
C HIS A 122 11.82 -20.32 18.69
N VAL A 123 11.48 -20.72 17.47
CA VAL A 123 10.60 -21.86 17.18
C VAL A 123 11.35 -22.88 16.33
N SER A 124 11.32 -24.15 16.73
CA SER A 124 11.92 -25.23 15.95
C SER A 124 11.25 -25.38 14.58
N TYR A 125 12.07 -25.60 13.55
CA TYR A 125 11.58 -25.77 12.19
C TYR A 125 10.65 -26.99 12.07
N SER A 126 9.47 -26.75 11.50
CA SER A 126 8.60 -27.79 10.95
C SER A 126 7.94 -27.24 9.68
N LEU A 127 7.65 -28.12 8.72
CA LEU A 127 7.05 -27.71 7.44
C LEU A 127 5.72 -26.94 7.61
N PRO A 128 4.78 -27.35 8.50
CA PRO A 128 3.55 -26.60 8.72
C PRO A 128 3.80 -25.19 9.27
N VAL A 129 4.75 -25.02 10.18
CA VAL A 129 5.12 -23.70 10.74
C VAL A 129 5.77 -22.81 9.68
N GLY A 130 6.59 -23.38 8.80
CA GLY A 130 7.14 -22.68 7.63
C GLY A 130 6.07 -22.17 6.69
N LEU A 131 5.11 -23.02 6.30
CA LEU A 131 4.00 -22.64 5.43
C LEU A 131 3.11 -21.57 6.08
N TRP A 132 2.83 -21.70 7.38
CA TRP A 132 2.08 -20.70 8.13
C TRP A 132 2.81 -19.35 8.17
N THR A 133 4.11 -19.35 8.42
CA THR A 133 4.94 -18.13 8.44
C THR A 133 4.94 -17.44 7.08
N LEU A 134 5.05 -18.20 5.99
CA LEU A 134 4.96 -17.67 4.63
C LEU A 134 3.59 -17.04 4.34
N TYR A 135 2.51 -17.70 4.77
CA TYR A 135 1.15 -17.19 4.60
C TYR A 135 0.94 -15.86 5.35
N VAL A 136 1.39 -15.78 6.61
CA VAL A 136 1.33 -14.54 7.40
C VAL A 136 2.15 -13.44 6.73
N ASN A 137 3.37 -13.73 6.29
CA ASN A 137 4.22 -12.76 5.63
C ASN A 137 3.61 -12.23 4.32
N LEU A 138 3.07 -13.14 3.49
CA LEU A 138 2.34 -12.77 2.28
C LEU A 138 1.17 -11.83 2.59
N THR A 139 0.39 -12.15 3.63
CA THR A 139 -0.76 -11.34 4.05
C THR A 139 -0.33 -9.95 4.52
N CYS A 140 0.75 -9.85 5.29
CA CYS A 140 1.32 -8.57 5.73
C CYS A 140 1.81 -7.72 4.54
N SER A 141 2.52 -8.35 3.59
CA SER A 141 3.00 -7.70 2.36
C SER A 141 1.84 -7.23 1.49
N PHE A 142 0.80 -8.06 1.34
CA PHE A 142 -0.41 -7.68 0.62
C PHE A 142 -1.13 -6.51 1.30
N THR A 143 -1.25 -6.52 2.63
CA THR A 143 -1.93 -5.46 3.39
C THR A 143 -1.29 -4.08 3.16
N ARG A 144 0.04 -4.03 3.11
CA ARG A 144 0.78 -2.79 2.81
C ARG A 144 0.47 -2.28 1.40
N ASN A 145 0.61 -3.15 0.39
CA ASN A 145 0.34 -2.79 -1.00
C ASN A 145 -1.12 -2.39 -1.24
N TYR A 146 -2.05 -3.07 -0.55
CA TYR A 146 -3.46 -2.73 -0.56
C TYR A 146 -3.71 -1.34 0.05
N ALA A 147 -3.01 -0.98 1.13
CA ALA A 147 -3.15 0.34 1.75
C ALA A 147 -2.83 1.48 0.77
N ASP A 148 -1.66 1.39 0.12
CA ASP A 148 -1.22 2.37 -0.87
C ASP A 148 -2.16 2.42 -2.08
N LEU A 149 -2.52 1.25 -2.62
CA LEU A 149 -3.46 1.16 -3.73
C LEU A 149 -4.81 1.79 -3.38
N PHE A 150 -5.35 1.50 -2.20
CA PHE A 150 -6.62 2.05 -1.74
C PHE A 150 -6.58 3.58 -1.66
N ILE A 151 -5.52 4.16 -1.08
CA ILE A 151 -5.32 5.61 -1.01
C ILE A 151 -5.27 6.22 -2.42
N ILE A 152 -4.50 5.61 -3.33
CA ILE A 152 -4.39 6.06 -4.73
C ILE A 152 -5.76 6.05 -5.40
N LEU A 153 -6.53 4.97 -5.24
CA LEU A 153 -7.85 4.85 -5.86
C LEU A 153 -8.81 5.92 -5.35
N VAL A 154 -8.90 6.13 -4.03
CA VAL A 154 -9.77 7.17 -3.47
C VAL A 154 -9.36 8.55 -3.97
N SER A 155 -8.06 8.84 -3.97
CA SER A 155 -7.50 10.11 -4.44
C SER A 155 -7.82 10.37 -5.91
N VAL A 156 -7.68 9.34 -6.77
CA VAL A 156 -8.02 9.42 -8.19
C VAL A 156 -9.51 9.69 -8.39
N HIS A 157 -10.40 9.02 -7.64
CA HIS A 157 -11.84 9.24 -7.77
C HIS A 157 -12.24 10.66 -7.37
N LEU A 158 -11.71 11.19 -6.26
CA LEU A 158 -11.95 12.59 -5.85
C LEU A 158 -11.41 13.57 -6.88
N ALA A 159 -10.16 13.38 -7.34
CA ALA A 159 -9.53 14.24 -8.33
C ALA A 159 -10.31 14.27 -9.67
N GLU A 160 -10.87 13.14 -10.11
CA GLU A 160 -11.67 13.09 -11.33
C GLU A 160 -13.00 13.85 -11.20
N LYS A 161 -13.62 13.85 -10.01
CA LYS A 161 -14.81 14.67 -9.74
C LYS A 161 -14.49 16.16 -9.84
N PHE A 162 -13.36 16.62 -9.29
CA PHE A 162 -12.91 18.02 -9.44
C PHE A 162 -12.52 18.36 -10.88
N ARG A 163 -11.80 17.47 -11.57
CA ARG A 163 -11.46 17.65 -12.99
C ARG A 163 -12.71 17.80 -13.86
N ARG A 164 -13.81 17.12 -13.51
CA ARG A 164 -15.07 17.27 -14.23
C ARG A 164 -15.64 18.69 -14.10
N ILE A 165 -15.66 19.25 -12.89
CA ILE A 165 -16.09 20.64 -12.67
C ILE A 165 -15.20 21.58 -13.47
N ASN A 166 -13.88 21.41 -13.39
CA ASN A 166 -12.93 22.25 -14.13
C ASN A 166 -13.12 22.16 -15.66
N ARG A 167 -13.39 20.97 -16.20
CA ARG A 167 -13.70 20.81 -17.64
C ARG A 167 -14.99 21.52 -18.02
N ARG A 168 -16.04 21.44 -17.20
CA ARG A 168 -17.30 22.18 -17.43
C ARG A 168 -17.05 23.68 -17.46
N LEU A 169 -16.30 24.20 -16.50
CA LEU A 169 -15.92 25.63 -16.44
C LEU A 169 -15.11 26.06 -17.67
N ALA A 170 -14.17 25.25 -18.13
CA ALA A 170 -13.40 25.53 -19.35
C ALA A 170 -14.28 25.61 -20.61
N THR A 171 -15.36 24.82 -20.73
CA THR A 171 -16.25 24.87 -21.90
C THR A 171 -17.11 26.14 -22.00
N VAL A 172 -17.20 26.89 -20.91
CA VAL A 172 -17.99 28.12 -20.81
C VAL A 172 -17.14 29.38 -20.66
N GLU A 173 -15.82 29.24 -20.78
CA GLU A 173 -14.88 30.35 -20.76
C GLU A 173 -15.20 31.37 -21.85
N GLY A 174 -15.24 32.65 -21.49
CA GLY A 174 -15.58 33.76 -22.39
C GLY A 174 -17.07 33.88 -22.74
N LYS A 175 -17.96 33.11 -22.10
CA LYS A 175 -19.41 33.22 -22.30
C LYS A 175 -20.07 33.91 -21.11
N ASP A 176 -20.98 34.84 -21.39
CA ASP A 176 -21.88 35.39 -20.37
C ASP A 176 -22.94 34.35 -20.02
N LEU A 177 -22.90 33.89 -18.78
CA LEU A 177 -23.81 32.89 -18.23
C LEU A 177 -24.69 33.52 -17.15
N PRO A 178 -25.93 33.04 -16.99
CA PRO A 178 -26.82 33.52 -15.94
C PRO A 178 -26.24 33.22 -14.54
N GLU A 179 -26.57 34.07 -13.57
CA GLU A 179 -26.13 33.94 -12.17
C GLU A 179 -26.39 32.54 -11.60
N MET A 180 -27.55 31.94 -11.94
CA MET A 180 -27.92 30.59 -11.53
C MET A 180 -26.87 29.53 -11.88
N PHE A 181 -26.19 29.65 -13.04
CA PHE A 181 -25.12 28.71 -13.41
C PHE A 181 -23.94 28.77 -12.42
N TRP A 182 -23.53 29.98 -12.03
CA TRP A 182 -22.41 30.18 -11.12
C TRP A 182 -22.74 29.72 -9.70
N LEU A 183 -23.98 29.94 -9.26
CA LEU A 183 -24.49 29.41 -8.00
C LEU A 183 -24.44 27.87 -7.99
N GLU A 184 -24.95 27.22 -9.04
CA GLU A 184 -24.89 25.76 -9.17
C GLU A 184 -23.43 25.25 -9.16
N ALA A 185 -22.53 25.85 -9.95
CA ALA A 185 -21.14 25.41 -10.03
C ALA A 185 -20.41 25.52 -8.68
N ARG A 186 -20.68 26.59 -7.91
CA ARG A 186 -20.10 26.77 -6.57
C ARG A 186 -20.68 25.77 -5.56
N GLU A 187 -21.98 25.49 -5.63
CA GLU A 187 -22.62 24.49 -4.77
C GLU A 187 -22.05 23.09 -5.03
N GLU A 188 -21.89 22.69 -6.30
CA GLU A 188 -21.26 21.42 -6.68
C GLU A 188 -19.83 21.30 -6.14
N TYR A 189 -19.05 22.38 -6.24
CA TYR A 189 -17.68 22.43 -5.71
C TYR A 189 -17.65 22.31 -4.18
N ASN A 190 -18.53 23.05 -3.48
CA ASN A 190 -18.60 23.03 -2.02
C ASN A 190 -18.99 21.64 -1.49
N GLN A 191 -19.96 20.98 -2.12
CA GLN A 191 -20.35 19.61 -1.77
C GLN A 191 -19.19 18.62 -1.95
N LEU A 192 -18.43 18.75 -3.04
CA LEU A 192 -17.27 17.88 -3.29
C LEU A 192 -16.11 18.16 -2.34
N SER A 193 -15.89 19.43 -1.99
CA SER A 193 -14.90 19.84 -0.99
C SER A 193 -15.25 19.29 0.40
N TYR A 194 -16.52 19.37 0.78
CA TYR A 194 -17.02 18.79 2.03
C TYR A 194 -16.88 17.26 2.06
N LEU A 195 -17.23 16.57 0.97
CA LEU A 195 -17.01 15.13 0.83
C LEU A 195 -15.53 14.77 1.00
N THR A 196 -14.64 15.52 0.35
CA THR A 196 -13.19 15.32 0.46
C THR A 196 -12.71 15.43 1.90
N LYS A 197 -13.23 16.41 2.65
CA LYS A 197 -12.91 16.57 4.07
C LYS A 197 -13.36 15.38 4.92
N ILE A 198 -14.58 14.86 4.70
CA ILE A 198 -15.06 13.66 5.41
C ILE A 198 -14.18 12.45 5.10
N VAL A 199 -13.79 12.29 3.84
CA VAL A 199 -12.92 11.19 3.41
C VAL A 199 -11.54 11.32 4.07
N ASP A 200 -10.95 12.50 4.05
CA ASP A 200 -9.66 12.78 4.69
C ASP A 200 -9.70 12.52 6.21
N ASP A 201 -10.76 12.94 6.91
CA ASP A 201 -10.93 12.66 8.33
C ASP A 201 -10.90 11.15 8.66
N LYS A 202 -11.42 10.31 7.74
CA LYS A 202 -11.44 8.85 7.90
C LYS A 202 -10.15 8.17 7.43
N LEU A 203 -9.47 8.74 6.45
CA LEU A 203 -8.29 8.12 5.81
C LEU A 203 -6.95 8.68 6.29
N SER A 204 -6.92 9.85 6.92
CA SER A 204 -5.70 10.55 7.35
C SER A 204 -4.74 9.66 8.13
N LYS A 205 -5.26 8.84 9.05
CA LYS A 205 -4.46 7.88 9.82
C LYS A 205 -3.84 6.79 8.95
N ILE A 206 -4.60 6.28 7.98
CA ILE A 206 -4.13 5.25 7.03
C ILE A 206 -3.07 5.86 6.11
N VAL A 207 -3.32 7.07 5.59
CA VAL A 207 -2.38 7.82 4.75
C VAL A 207 -1.07 8.08 5.49
N LEU A 208 -1.12 8.56 6.73
CA LEU A 208 0.06 8.83 7.55
C LEU A 208 0.87 7.55 7.81
N LEU A 209 0.18 6.46 8.15
CA LEU A 209 0.82 5.17 8.39
C LEU A 209 1.50 4.65 7.11
N SER A 210 0.80 4.70 5.97
CA SER A 210 1.35 4.29 4.66
C SER A 210 2.58 5.12 4.28
N PHE A 211 2.47 6.44 4.43
CA PHE A 211 3.57 7.36 4.14
C PHE A 211 4.79 7.09 5.01
N GLY A 212 4.59 7.00 6.33
CA GLY A 212 5.67 6.74 7.28
C GLY A 212 6.34 5.39 7.03
N ASN A 213 5.55 4.36 6.72
CA ASN A 213 6.06 3.06 6.34
C ASN A 213 6.89 3.12 5.05
N ASN A 214 6.36 3.73 3.98
CA ASN A 214 7.09 3.81 2.70
C ASN A 214 8.38 4.62 2.83
N LEU A 215 8.35 5.71 3.60
CA LEU A 215 9.54 6.49 3.92
C LEU A 215 10.59 5.64 4.65
N TYR A 216 10.18 4.88 5.68
CA TYR A 216 11.08 4.01 6.43
C TYR A 216 11.80 2.99 5.52
N PHE A 217 11.06 2.29 4.66
CA PHE A 217 11.66 1.29 3.76
C PHE A 217 12.57 1.92 2.69
N ILE A 218 12.19 3.06 2.11
CA ILE A 218 13.06 3.78 1.16
C ILE A 218 14.37 4.23 1.83
N CYS A 219 14.28 4.76 3.05
CA CYS A 219 15.46 5.17 3.81
C CYS A 219 16.36 3.97 4.15
N LEU A 220 15.77 2.85 4.55
CA LEU A 220 16.51 1.63 4.88
C LEU A 220 17.26 1.07 3.66
N GLU A 221 16.58 0.92 2.52
CA GLU A 221 17.19 0.45 1.26
C GLU A 221 18.31 1.38 0.80
N THR A 222 18.10 2.69 0.94
CA THR A 222 19.12 3.70 0.60
C THR A 222 20.35 3.57 1.48
N LEU A 223 20.17 3.38 2.79
CA LEU A 223 21.26 3.18 3.73
C LEU A 223 22.07 1.92 3.39
N HIS A 224 21.39 0.79 3.16
CA HIS A 224 22.04 -0.47 2.78
C HIS A 224 22.71 -0.42 1.40
N SER A 225 22.30 0.51 0.52
CA SER A 225 22.94 0.70 -0.79
C SER A 225 24.22 1.54 -0.72
N PHE A 226 24.41 2.33 0.34
CA PHE A 226 25.60 3.15 0.56
C PHE A 226 26.69 2.44 1.37
N GLU A 227 26.34 1.35 2.06
CA GLU A 227 27.26 0.44 2.75
C GLU A 227 27.86 -0.60 1.78
#